data_AF-A0A3N5K2C3-F1
#
_entry.id   AF-A0A3N5K2C3-F1
#
_cell.length_a   1.000
_cell.length_b   1.000
_cell.length_c   1.000
_cell.angle_alpha   90.00
_cell.angle_beta   90.00
_cell.angle_gamma   90.00
#
_symmetry.space_group_name_H-M   'P 1'
#
loop_
_entity.id
_entity.type
_entity.pdbx_description
1 polymer ?
#
loop_
_entity_poly.entity_id
_entity_poly.type
_entity_poly.pdbx_seq_one_letter_code
_entity_poly.pdbx_strand_id
1 'polypeptide(L)'
;MSDTKAEWHQTACILCSVNCGIEVRLDGRRIERVRGDKAHPTSQGYTCEKALRLDHYQNGRHRLTSPLRRRDDGTFEEIDWDTAISEVAARFGAVRDTYGGAAIFYYGGGGQGNHLGGGYGRATRSALGVTYSSNALAQEKTGEFWVDGQLFGRPRCHTTGDYEHAEVAMFVGKNPWQSHGFPRARTVLKAIANDPDRALVVIDPRRSETAELADFHLQVRPGTDAWCLGALLAVFVEEDLVDHAFLRERVDAVDAYIRFVRDYPHET
;
A
#
# COMPACT_ATOMS: atom_id res chain seq x y z
N MET A 1 -14.03 -18.18 -40.07
CA MET A 1 -13.67 -17.44 -38.85
C MET A 1 -13.19 -18.47 -37.84
N SER A 2 -11.88 -18.56 -37.64
CA SER A 2 -11.25 -19.56 -36.77
C SER A 2 -11.66 -19.28 -35.32
N ASP A 3 -12.30 -20.27 -34.70
CA ASP A 3 -12.62 -20.36 -33.27
C ASP A 3 -11.33 -20.61 -32.46
N THR A 4 -10.39 -19.67 -32.53
CA THR A 4 -9.29 -19.64 -31.55
C THR A 4 -9.88 -19.04 -30.29
N LYS A 5 -10.22 -19.88 -29.32
CA LYS A 5 -10.47 -19.45 -27.94
C LYS A 5 -9.27 -18.59 -27.53
N ALA A 6 -9.45 -17.26 -27.54
CA ALA A 6 -8.37 -16.34 -27.24
C ALA A 6 -7.78 -16.70 -25.87
N GLU A 7 -6.47 -16.95 -25.87
CA GLU A 7 -5.71 -17.47 -24.75
C GLU A 7 -5.82 -16.52 -23.55
N TRP A 8 -5.99 -17.10 -22.36
CA TRP A 8 -5.98 -16.36 -21.11
C TRP A 8 -4.59 -16.49 -20.49
N HIS A 9 -3.96 -15.35 -20.19
CA HIS A 9 -2.67 -15.32 -19.54
C HIS A 9 -2.82 -14.97 -18.07
N GLN A 10 -2.26 -15.81 -17.19
CA GLN A 10 -2.22 -15.53 -15.75
C GLN A 10 -1.17 -14.47 -15.45
N THR A 11 -1.53 -13.53 -14.58
CA THR A 11 -0.64 -12.47 -14.07
C THR A 11 -1.19 -11.92 -12.75
N ALA A 12 -0.57 -10.87 -12.23
CA ALA A 12 -1.01 -10.19 -11.02
C ALA A 12 -1.48 -8.76 -11.32
N CYS A 13 -2.48 -8.29 -10.58
CA CYS A 13 -2.83 -6.88 -10.53
C CYS A 13 -1.67 -6.09 -9.89
N ILE A 14 -1.28 -4.96 -10.49
CA ILE A 14 -0.15 -4.13 -10.04
C ILE A 14 -0.57 -2.80 -9.38
N LEU A 15 -1.85 -2.64 -9.04
CA LEU A 15 -2.39 -1.35 -8.60
C LEU A 15 -2.18 -1.10 -7.10
N CYS A 16 -2.57 -2.06 -6.25
CA CYS A 16 -2.38 -1.99 -4.80
C CYS A 16 -1.51 -3.16 -4.33
N SER A 17 -0.96 -3.05 -3.12
CA SER A 17 -0.01 -4.01 -2.54
C SER A 17 -0.50 -5.45 -2.38
N VAL A 18 -1.83 -5.70 -2.47
CA VAL A 18 -2.41 -7.04 -2.33
C VAL A 18 -2.03 -7.95 -3.50
N ASN A 19 -1.77 -7.38 -4.68
CA ASN A 19 -1.38 -8.12 -5.89
C ASN A 19 -2.29 -9.31 -6.24
N CYS A 20 -3.61 -9.11 -6.23
CA CYS A 20 -4.57 -10.17 -6.58
C CYS A 20 -4.24 -10.80 -7.95
N GLY A 21 -4.33 -12.12 -8.04
CA GLY A 21 -4.18 -12.85 -9.29
C GLY A 21 -5.32 -12.55 -10.26
N ILE A 22 -4.95 -12.32 -11.51
CA ILE A 22 -5.86 -12.03 -12.61
C ILE A 22 -5.49 -12.86 -13.84
N GLU A 23 -6.48 -13.08 -14.70
CA GLU A 23 -6.26 -13.57 -16.06
C GLU A 23 -6.61 -12.46 -17.04
N VAL A 24 -5.74 -12.26 -18.03
CA VAL A 24 -5.94 -11.27 -19.10
C VAL A 24 -6.08 -11.96 -20.44
N ARG A 25 -7.08 -11.55 -21.21
CA ARG A 25 -7.27 -11.97 -22.60
C ARG A 25 -6.82 -10.83 -23.51
N LEU A 26 -6.06 -11.18 -24.55
CA LEU A 26 -5.47 -10.21 -25.45
C LEU A 26 -6.10 -10.28 -26.85
N ASP A 27 -6.22 -9.12 -27.48
CA ASP A 27 -6.41 -8.97 -28.92
C ASP A 27 -5.17 -8.24 -29.47
N GLY A 28 -4.22 -9.02 -30.00
CA GLY A 28 -2.87 -8.53 -30.30
C GLY A 28 -2.18 -7.96 -29.06
N ARG A 29 -1.88 -6.65 -29.06
CA ARG A 29 -1.26 -5.94 -27.92
C ARG A 29 -2.26 -5.23 -27.01
N ARG A 30 -3.56 -5.39 -27.27
CA ARG A 30 -4.65 -4.74 -26.53
C ARG A 30 -5.19 -5.71 -25.49
N ILE A 31 -5.36 -5.23 -24.25
CA ILE A 31 -6.11 -5.99 -23.24
C ILE A 31 -7.58 -5.95 -23.62
N GLU A 32 -8.15 -7.10 -24.00
CA GLU A 32 -9.55 -7.18 -24.39
C GLU A 32 -10.45 -7.39 -23.18
N ARG A 33 -10.03 -8.26 -22.25
CA ARG A 33 -10.80 -8.57 -21.05
C ARG A 33 -9.87 -8.94 -19.89
N VAL A 34 -10.32 -8.63 -18.68
CA VAL A 34 -9.66 -9.02 -17.42
C VAL A 34 -10.68 -9.74 -16.54
N ARG A 35 -10.23 -10.80 -15.86
CA ARG A 35 -11.00 -11.49 -14.82
C ARG A 35 -10.09 -11.93 -13.67
N GLY A 36 -10.67 -12.36 -12.56
CA GLY A 36 -9.90 -12.92 -11.46
C GLY A 36 -9.40 -14.32 -11.77
N ASP A 37 -8.15 -14.59 -11.38
CA ASP A 37 -7.58 -15.93 -11.44
C ASP A 37 -8.08 -16.77 -10.26
N LYS A 38 -8.88 -17.79 -10.56
CA LYS A 38 -9.46 -18.71 -9.57
C LYS A 38 -8.40 -19.60 -8.92
N ALA A 39 -7.27 -19.84 -9.57
CA ALA A 39 -6.18 -20.66 -9.05
C ALA A 39 -5.23 -19.86 -8.15
N HIS A 40 -5.33 -18.53 -8.12
CA HIS A 40 -4.43 -17.71 -7.30
C HIS A 40 -4.70 -17.93 -5.80
N PRO A 41 -3.67 -18.26 -5.00
CA PRO A 41 -3.85 -18.79 -3.65
C PRO A 41 -4.53 -17.82 -2.68
N THR A 42 -4.24 -16.52 -2.80
CA THR A 42 -4.75 -15.50 -1.87
C THR A 42 -6.07 -14.88 -2.31
N SER A 43 -6.22 -14.62 -3.61
CA SER A 43 -7.41 -13.92 -4.14
C SER A 43 -8.51 -14.87 -4.59
N GLN A 44 -8.19 -16.11 -4.99
CA GLN A 44 -9.19 -17.14 -5.32
C GLN A 44 -10.28 -16.66 -6.30
N GLY A 45 -9.88 -15.89 -7.30
CA GLY A 45 -10.78 -15.29 -8.29
C GLY A 45 -11.46 -13.97 -7.87
N TYR A 46 -11.27 -13.52 -6.62
CA TYR A 46 -11.72 -12.20 -6.17
C TYR A 46 -11.02 -11.09 -6.96
N THR A 47 -11.81 -10.15 -7.46
CA THR A 47 -11.32 -8.93 -8.11
C THR A 47 -12.12 -7.73 -7.66
N CYS A 48 -11.44 -6.59 -7.53
CA CYS A 48 -12.08 -5.29 -7.35
C CYS A 48 -12.29 -4.60 -8.70
N GLU A 49 -13.07 -3.53 -8.69
CA GLU A 49 -13.35 -2.67 -9.84
C GLU A 49 -12.08 -2.15 -10.53
N LYS A 50 -11.01 -1.87 -9.76
CA LYS A 50 -9.74 -1.38 -10.29
C LYS A 50 -9.10 -2.38 -11.25
N ALA A 51 -9.03 -3.65 -10.85
CA ALA A 51 -8.41 -4.71 -11.65
C ALA A 51 -9.19 -4.98 -12.94
N LEU A 52 -10.53 -4.97 -12.87
CA LEU A 52 -11.41 -5.22 -14.01
C LEU A 52 -11.36 -4.12 -15.08
N ARG A 53 -10.78 -2.95 -14.75
CA ARG A 53 -10.67 -1.79 -15.63
C ARG A 53 -9.24 -1.51 -16.10
N LEU A 54 -8.32 -2.46 -15.95
CA LEU A 54 -6.94 -2.30 -16.42
C LEU A 54 -6.85 -2.03 -17.93
N ASP A 55 -7.81 -2.51 -18.72
CA ASP A 55 -7.92 -2.22 -20.14
C ASP A 55 -8.09 -0.71 -20.42
N HIS A 56 -8.84 0.01 -19.58
CA HIS A 56 -9.06 1.45 -19.71
C HIS A 56 -7.75 2.24 -19.53
N TYR A 57 -6.96 1.88 -18.53
CA TYR A 57 -5.68 2.54 -18.24
C TYR A 57 -4.60 2.16 -19.26
N GLN A 58 -4.50 0.88 -19.58
CA GLN A 58 -3.45 0.39 -20.46
C GLN A 58 -3.73 0.78 -21.90
N ASN A 59 -4.92 0.49 -22.44
CA ASN A 59 -5.20 0.68 -23.87
C ASN A 59 -5.49 2.13 -24.28
N GLY A 60 -5.38 3.09 -23.36
CA GLY A 60 -5.68 4.50 -23.62
C GLY A 60 -4.81 5.09 -24.74
N ARG A 61 -5.40 5.99 -25.53
CA ARG A 61 -4.74 6.68 -26.66
C ARG A 61 -3.70 7.71 -26.20
N HIS A 62 -3.74 8.13 -24.94
CA HIS A 62 -2.84 9.13 -24.36
C HIS A 62 -1.51 8.54 -23.87
N ARG A 63 -1.21 7.29 -24.22
CA ARG A 63 0.04 6.64 -23.83
C ARG A 63 1.20 7.28 -24.58
N LEU A 64 2.26 7.63 -23.85
CA LEU A 64 3.53 8.05 -24.45
C LEU A 64 4.16 6.84 -25.16
N THR A 65 4.44 6.98 -26.45
CA THR A 65 5.04 5.93 -27.30
C THR A 65 6.48 6.22 -27.69
N SER A 66 6.92 7.46 -27.55
CA SER A 66 8.25 7.95 -27.92
C SER A 66 8.80 8.86 -26.79
N PRO A 67 10.12 8.95 -26.60
CA PRO A 67 10.73 10.01 -25.81
C PRO A 67 10.38 11.39 -26.35
N LEU A 68 10.17 12.35 -25.44
CA LEU A 68 9.82 13.73 -25.77
C LEU A 68 10.86 14.71 -25.22
N ARG A 69 11.49 15.48 -26.09
CA ARG A 69 12.41 16.56 -25.72
C ARG A 69 11.68 17.89 -25.71
N ARG A 70 11.85 18.67 -24.65
CA ARG A 70 11.26 20.00 -24.52
C ARG A 70 12.06 21.01 -25.35
N ARG A 71 11.36 21.84 -26.13
CA ARG A 71 11.91 22.98 -26.88
C ARG A 71 11.93 24.25 -26.04
N ASP A 72 12.62 25.27 -26.53
CA ASP A 72 12.75 26.57 -25.86
C ASP A 72 11.41 27.29 -25.72
N ASP A 73 10.51 27.13 -26.70
CA ASP A 73 9.14 27.66 -26.68
C ASP A 73 8.20 26.88 -25.72
N GLY A 74 8.70 25.83 -25.08
CA GLY A 74 7.95 24.98 -24.15
C GLY A 74 7.14 23.86 -24.79
N THR A 75 7.16 23.73 -26.11
CA THR A 75 6.59 22.57 -26.82
C THR A 75 7.48 21.33 -26.66
N PHE A 76 6.98 20.18 -27.11
CA PHE A 76 7.72 18.93 -27.10
C PHE A 76 7.92 18.38 -28.51
N GLU A 77 9.01 17.66 -28.69
CA GLU A 77 9.32 16.95 -29.92
C GLU A 77 9.70 15.51 -29.66
N GLU A 78 9.26 14.63 -30.56
CA GLU A 78 9.67 13.24 -30.52
C GLU A 78 11.13 13.10 -30.96
N ILE A 79 11.89 12.35 -30.17
CA ILE A 79 13.26 11.95 -30.48
C ILE A 79 13.40 10.43 -30.29
N ASP A 80 14.41 9.83 -30.91
CA ASP A 80 14.70 8.41 -30.71
C ASP A 80 15.32 8.14 -29.32
N TRP A 81 15.33 6.85 -28.95
CA TRP A 81 15.83 6.41 -27.65
C TRP A 81 17.33 6.63 -27.45
N ASP A 82 18.15 6.47 -28.49
CA ASP A 82 19.60 6.62 -28.37
C ASP A 82 19.96 8.10 -28.12
N THR A 83 19.28 9.01 -28.82
CA THR A 83 19.38 10.46 -28.58
C THR A 83 18.94 10.80 -27.15
N ALA A 84 17.77 10.31 -26.71
CA ALA A 84 17.24 10.62 -25.38
C ALA A 84 18.17 10.13 -24.26
N ILE A 85 18.65 8.89 -24.35
CA ILE A 85 19.55 8.30 -23.35
C ILE A 85 20.89 9.05 -23.33
N SER A 86 21.46 9.34 -24.50
CA SER A 86 22.77 10.01 -24.61
C SER A 86 22.72 11.43 -24.03
N GLU A 87 21.70 12.21 -24.39
CA GLU A 87 21.54 13.58 -23.86
C GLU A 87 21.32 13.59 -22.34
N VAL A 88 20.46 12.71 -21.82
CA VAL A 88 20.18 12.61 -20.38
C VAL A 88 21.43 12.18 -19.61
N ALA A 89 22.15 11.17 -20.11
CA ALA A 89 23.39 10.69 -19.50
C ALA A 89 24.48 11.76 -19.49
N ALA A 90 24.67 12.49 -20.59
CA ALA A 90 25.65 13.57 -20.68
C ALA A 90 25.34 14.70 -19.69
N ARG A 91 24.07 15.12 -19.58
CA ARG A 91 23.66 16.18 -18.65
C ARG A 91 23.81 15.75 -17.19
N PHE A 92 23.38 14.54 -16.82
CA PHE A 92 23.60 14.03 -15.46
C PHE A 92 25.08 13.85 -15.13
N GLY A 93 25.88 13.39 -16.10
CA GLY A 93 27.34 13.30 -15.97
C GLY A 93 27.97 14.65 -15.66
N ALA A 94 27.63 15.69 -16.44
CA ALA A 94 28.12 17.05 -16.20
C ALA A 94 27.75 17.60 -14.81
N VAL A 95 26.51 17.36 -14.36
CA VAL A 95 26.05 17.74 -13.01
C VAL A 95 26.86 17.01 -11.93
N ARG A 96 27.03 15.69 -12.07
CA ARG A 96 27.82 14.88 -11.15
C ARG A 96 29.28 15.35 -11.09
N ASP A 97 29.90 15.59 -12.24
CA ASP A 97 31.33 15.92 -12.33
C ASP A 97 31.61 17.34 -11.82
N THR A 98 30.64 18.25 -11.93
CA THR A 98 30.78 19.64 -11.46
C THR A 98 30.37 19.83 -9.99
N TYR A 99 29.26 19.21 -9.57
CA TYR A 99 28.60 19.48 -8.27
C TYR A 99 28.55 18.26 -7.33
N GLY A 100 28.99 17.09 -7.79
CA GLY A 100 28.88 15.83 -7.05
C GLY A 100 27.50 15.18 -7.16
N GLY A 101 27.45 13.87 -6.92
CA GLY A 101 26.22 13.08 -7.04
C GLY A 101 25.12 13.44 -6.03
N ALA A 102 25.48 14.07 -4.90
CA ALA A 102 24.52 14.58 -3.92
C ALA A 102 23.66 15.74 -4.47
N ALA A 103 24.11 16.42 -5.54
CA ALA A 103 23.31 17.44 -6.24
C ALA A 103 22.18 16.84 -7.09
N ILE A 104 22.17 15.52 -7.29
CA ILE A 104 21.15 14.80 -8.05
C ILE A 104 20.16 14.16 -7.08
N PHE A 105 18.89 14.49 -7.21
CA PHE A 105 17.80 13.88 -6.45
C PHE A 105 17.05 12.84 -7.29
N TYR A 106 16.94 11.60 -6.80
CA TYR A 106 16.17 10.56 -7.46
C TYR A 106 14.77 10.45 -6.87
N TYR A 107 13.75 10.82 -7.66
CA TYR A 107 12.34 10.57 -7.31
C TYR A 107 11.78 9.43 -8.15
N GLY A 108 11.53 8.28 -7.54
CA GLY A 108 11.04 7.10 -8.24
C GLY A 108 11.36 5.81 -7.51
N GLY A 109 11.13 4.69 -8.16
CA GLY A 109 11.43 3.39 -7.56
C GLY A 109 10.25 2.67 -6.92
N GLY A 110 9.08 3.31 -6.85
CA GLY A 110 7.87 2.67 -6.37
C GLY A 110 6.74 3.68 -6.25
N GLY A 111 5.55 3.31 -6.71
CA GLY A 111 4.36 4.13 -6.58
C GLY A 111 3.09 3.36 -6.92
N GLN A 112 1.97 4.07 -6.89
CA GLN A 112 0.66 3.54 -7.28
C GLN A 112 0.73 3.04 -8.73
N GLY A 113 0.43 1.75 -8.95
CA GLY A 113 0.43 1.17 -10.29
C GLY A 113 1.78 0.66 -10.83
N ASN A 114 2.89 0.77 -10.09
CA ASN A 114 4.16 0.10 -10.44
C ASN A 114 5.15 0.06 -9.27
N HIS A 115 5.43 -1.13 -8.75
CA HIS A 115 6.39 -1.35 -7.65
C HIS A 115 7.79 -1.80 -8.13
N LEU A 116 7.97 -2.07 -9.43
CA LEU A 116 9.21 -2.65 -9.97
C LEU A 116 10.33 -1.62 -10.20
N GLY A 117 9.98 -0.32 -10.22
CA GLY A 117 10.94 0.76 -10.45
C GLY A 117 12.14 0.74 -9.50
N GLY A 118 11.96 0.21 -8.28
CA GLY A 118 12.97 0.29 -7.22
C GLY A 118 14.22 -0.53 -7.54
N GLY A 119 14.02 -1.66 -8.22
CA GLY A 119 15.11 -2.47 -8.75
C GLY A 119 15.86 -1.73 -9.86
N TYR A 120 15.12 -1.16 -10.83
CA TYR A 120 15.71 -0.47 -11.98
C TYR A 120 16.53 0.76 -11.60
N GLY A 121 16.09 1.52 -10.58
CA GLY A 121 16.76 2.74 -10.16
C GLY A 121 18.12 2.54 -9.45
N ARG A 122 18.46 1.33 -9.01
CA ARG A 122 19.69 1.10 -8.22
C ARG A 122 20.95 1.36 -9.03
N ALA A 123 21.03 0.84 -10.26
CA ALA A 123 22.21 0.99 -11.10
C ALA A 123 22.46 2.46 -11.45
N THR A 124 21.42 3.18 -11.88
CA THR A 124 21.49 4.61 -12.20
C THR A 124 21.96 5.45 -11.02
N ARG A 125 21.37 5.24 -9.83
CA ARG A 125 21.77 5.97 -8.61
C ARG A 125 23.23 5.72 -8.25
N SER A 126 23.68 4.46 -8.36
CA SER A 126 25.06 4.08 -8.08
C SER A 126 26.04 4.74 -9.06
N ALA A 127 25.74 4.75 -10.36
CA ALA A 127 26.60 5.33 -11.39
C ALA A 127 26.72 6.86 -11.28
N LEU A 128 25.68 7.52 -10.76
CA LEU A 128 25.62 8.97 -10.59
C LEU A 128 26.04 9.44 -9.19
N GLY A 129 26.30 8.54 -8.24
CA GLY A 129 26.62 8.91 -6.86
C GLY A 129 25.45 9.58 -6.12
N VAL A 130 24.21 9.23 -6.48
CA VAL A 130 23.00 9.82 -5.89
C VAL A 130 22.93 9.49 -4.41
N THR A 131 22.86 10.52 -3.57
CA THR A 131 22.74 10.39 -2.11
C THR A 131 21.28 10.45 -1.67
N TYR A 132 20.50 11.36 -2.25
CA TYR A 132 19.12 11.61 -1.84
C TYR A 132 18.13 10.98 -2.80
N SER A 133 17.16 10.26 -2.25
CA SER A 133 16.07 9.69 -3.04
C SER A 133 14.77 9.66 -2.26
N SER A 134 13.66 9.77 -2.99
CA SER A 134 12.32 9.60 -2.45
C SER A 134 11.42 8.94 -3.49
N ASN A 135 10.19 8.62 -3.10
CA ASN A 135 9.16 8.08 -3.97
C ASN A 135 7.77 8.36 -3.36
N ALA A 136 6.72 7.91 -4.05
CA ALA A 136 5.34 8.14 -3.59
C ALA A 136 5.04 7.46 -2.23
N LEU A 137 5.75 6.39 -1.86
CA LEU A 137 5.59 5.74 -0.55
C LEU A 137 6.03 6.65 0.61
N ALA A 138 6.87 7.66 0.36
CA ALA A 138 7.25 8.61 1.39
C ALA A 138 6.07 9.43 1.93
N GLN A 139 4.96 9.50 1.19
CA GLN A 139 3.73 10.17 1.62
C GLN A 139 2.84 9.28 2.51
N GLU A 140 2.99 7.96 2.43
CA GLU A 140 2.02 7.00 3.01
C GLU A 140 2.66 6.04 4.03
N LYS A 141 3.91 5.62 3.84
CA LYS A 141 4.48 4.41 4.46
C LYS A 141 5.73 4.62 5.30
N THR A 142 6.38 5.78 5.21
CA THR A 142 7.60 6.07 5.99
C THR A 142 7.38 6.08 7.49
N GLY A 143 6.23 6.59 7.95
CA GLY A 143 5.84 6.54 9.36
C GLY A 143 5.67 5.09 9.85
N GLU A 144 4.99 4.26 9.08
CA GLU A 144 4.80 2.83 9.37
C GLU A 144 6.15 2.09 9.46
N PHE A 145 7.07 2.29 8.52
CA PHE A 145 8.41 1.69 8.59
C PHE A 145 9.21 2.17 9.79
N TRP A 146 9.06 3.44 10.19
CA TRP A 146 9.73 3.93 11.39
C TRP A 146 9.19 3.23 12.64
N VAL A 147 7.86 3.12 12.77
CA VAL A 147 7.20 2.41 13.88
C VAL A 147 7.60 0.93 13.90
N ASP A 148 7.56 0.23 12.76
CA ASP A 148 8.01 -1.17 12.65
C ASP A 148 9.48 -1.33 13.10
N GLY A 149 10.32 -0.34 12.81
CA GLY A 149 11.70 -0.29 13.28
C GLY A 149 11.82 -0.15 14.80
N GLN A 150 10.95 0.64 15.43
CA GLN A 150 10.90 0.81 16.89
C GLN A 150 10.32 -0.42 17.59
N LEU A 151 9.28 -1.04 17.02
CA LEU A 151 8.57 -2.17 17.63
C LEU A 151 9.28 -3.52 17.42
N PHE A 152 9.80 -3.76 16.22
CA PHE A 152 10.32 -5.07 15.80
C PHE A 152 11.83 -5.05 15.50
N GLY A 153 12.50 -3.93 15.76
CA GLY A 153 13.94 -3.73 15.55
C GLY A 153 14.36 -3.63 14.08
N ARG A 154 13.43 -3.70 13.12
CA ARG A 154 13.72 -3.60 11.68
C ARG A 154 12.58 -2.90 10.92
N PRO A 155 12.84 -1.79 10.19
CA PRO A 155 11.80 -1.04 9.46
C PRO A 155 11.04 -1.79 8.35
N ARG A 156 11.48 -2.99 8.00
CA ARG A 156 10.86 -3.84 6.98
C ARG A 156 10.14 -5.05 7.58
N CYS A 157 10.06 -5.14 8.90
CA CYS A 157 9.33 -6.20 9.60
C CYS A 157 7.87 -5.77 9.74
N HIS A 158 7.16 -5.75 8.62
CA HIS A 158 5.77 -5.31 8.61
C HIS A 158 4.82 -6.48 8.91
N THR A 159 3.87 -6.28 9.81
CA THR A 159 2.86 -7.28 10.18
C THR A 159 1.54 -7.01 9.46
N THR A 160 0.87 -8.06 9.01
CA THR A 160 -0.48 -7.97 8.42
C THR A 160 -1.48 -8.71 9.30
N GLY A 161 -2.64 -8.11 9.53
CA GLY A 161 -3.72 -8.77 10.27
C GLY A 161 -4.26 -10.01 9.54
N ASP A 162 -4.52 -11.07 10.30
CA ASP A 162 -5.16 -12.29 9.83
C ASP A 162 -6.69 -12.17 9.93
N TYR A 163 -7.25 -11.29 9.10
CA TYR A 163 -8.68 -10.95 9.17
C TYR A 163 -9.61 -12.11 8.84
N GLU A 164 -9.13 -13.17 8.18
CA GLU A 164 -9.97 -14.32 7.84
C GLU A 164 -10.32 -15.13 9.10
N HIS A 165 -9.36 -15.26 10.02
CA HIS A 165 -9.48 -16.07 11.24
C HIS A 165 -9.70 -15.24 12.51
N ALA A 166 -9.61 -13.91 12.46
CA ALA A 166 -9.77 -13.06 13.63
C ALA A 166 -11.21 -13.07 14.20
N GLU A 167 -11.36 -13.34 15.49
CA GLU A 167 -12.64 -13.17 16.21
C GLU A 167 -13.00 -11.68 16.33
N VAL A 168 -12.01 -10.81 16.52
CA VAL A 168 -12.19 -9.36 16.55
C VAL A 168 -11.30 -8.69 15.50
N ALA A 169 -11.90 -7.93 14.60
CA ALA A 169 -11.20 -7.11 13.62
C ALA A 169 -11.38 -5.62 13.95
N MET A 170 -10.29 -4.92 14.26
CA MET A 170 -10.30 -3.48 14.51
C MET A 170 -9.63 -2.70 13.36
N PHE A 171 -10.33 -1.71 12.82
CA PHE A 171 -9.80 -0.80 11.81
C PHE A 171 -9.75 0.64 12.34
N VAL A 172 -8.55 1.23 12.36
CA VAL A 172 -8.32 2.63 12.78
C VAL A 172 -8.04 3.47 11.55
N GLY A 173 -8.88 4.48 11.29
CA GLY A 173 -8.73 5.43 10.18
C GLY A 173 -8.72 4.78 8.79
N LYS A 174 -9.28 3.56 8.65
CA LYS A 174 -9.16 2.75 7.43
C LYS A 174 -10.53 2.31 6.93
N ASN A 175 -10.70 2.38 5.60
CA ASN A 175 -11.90 1.89 4.90
C ASN A 175 -11.56 0.77 3.90
N PRO A 176 -11.29 -0.48 4.35
CA PRO A 176 -10.95 -1.59 3.48
C PRO A 176 -12.03 -1.96 2.46
N TRP A 177 -13.29 -1.55 2.65
CA TRP A 177 -14.32 -1.70 1.64
C TRP A 177 -13.95 -1.03 0.30
N GLN A 178 -13.26 0.11 0.34
CA GLN A 178 -12.82 0.88 -0.83
C GLN A 178 -11.32 0.74 -1.09
N SER A 179 -10.50 1.02 -0.07
CA SER A 179 -9.04 0.99 -0.22
C SER A 179 -8.52 -0.43 -0.43
N HIS A 180 -9.31 -1.44 -0.02
CA HIS A 180 -8.82 -2.80 0.17
C HIS A 180 -7.60 -2.74 1.11
N GLY A 181 -6.69 -3.72 1.04
CA GLY A 181 -5.52 -3.77 1.92
C GLY A 181 -5.30 -5.13 2.57
N PHE A 182 -6.14 -6.10 2.23
CA PHE A 182 -5.94 -7.52 2.45
C PHE A 182 -6.72 -8.30 1.37
N PRO A 183 -6.38 -9.58 1.14
CA PRO A 183 -7.07 -10.40 0.15
C PRO A 183 -8.58 -10.47 0.42
N ARG A 184 -9.39 -10.46 -0.65
CA ARG A 184 -10.84 -10.66 -0.58
C ARG A 184 -11.57 -9.73 0.39
N ALA A 185 -11.07 -8.50 0.56
CA ALA A 185 -11.49 -7.59 1.64
C ALA A 185 -13.00 -7.49 1.86
N ARG A 186 -13.80 -7.27 0.80
CA ARG A 186 -15.27 -7.18 0.93
C ARG A 186 -15.92 -8.50 1.36
N THR A 187 -15.41 -9.63 0.89
CA THR A 187 -15.92 -10.96 1.28
C THR A 187 -15.65 -11.20 2.76
N VAL A 188 -14.43 -10.91 3.21
CA VAL A 188 -14.02 -11.12 4.61
C VAL A 188 -14.74 -10.16 5.55
N LEU A 189 -14.88 -8.87 5.20
CA LEU A 189 -15.66 -7.92 6.00
C LEU A 189 -17.12 -8.36 6.17
N LYS A 190 -17.75 -8.85 5.10
CA LYS A 190 -19.10 -9.40 5.19
C LYS A 190 -19.16 -10.69 5.99
N ALA A 191 -18.13 -11.53 5.93
CA ALA A 191 -18.09 -12.75 6.72
C ALA A 191 -18.04 -12.43 8.22
N ILE A 192 -17.19 -11.48 8.63
CA ILE A 192 -17.14 -10.97 10.01
C ILE A 192 -18.51 -10.41 10.41
N ALA A 193 -19.08 -9.49 9.62
CA ALA A 193 -20.33 -8.82 9.97
C ALA A 193 -21.58 -9.72 9.99
N ASN A 194 -21.52 -10.93 9.40
CA ASN A 194 -22.64 -11.89 9.42
C ASN A 194 -22.44 -13.01 10.44
N ASP A 195 -21.30 -13.03 11.14
CA ASP A 195 -20.95 -14.07 12.10
C ASP A 195 -21.17 -13.53 13.52
N PRO A 196 -22.15 -14.05 14.29
CA PRO A 196 -22.47 -13.54 15.61
C PRO A 196 -21.36 -13.79 16.64
N ASP A 197 -20.41 -14.69 16.35
CA ASP A 197 -19.27 -14.99 17.23
C ASP A 197 -18.05 -14.11 16.92
N ARG A 198 -18.18 -13.18 15.97
CA ARG A 198 -17.12 -12.25 15.56
C ARG A 198 -17.56 -10.81 15.73
N ALA A 199 -16.58 -9.90 15.85
CA ALA A 199 -16.84 -8.47 15.99
C ALA A 199 -15.99 -7.63 15.03
N LEU A 200 -16.62 -6.64 14.40
CA LEU A 200 -16.00 -5.61 13.59
C LEU A 200 -16.05 -4.27 14.33
N VAL A 201 -14.87 -3.77 14.71
CA VAL A 201 -14.69 -2.46 15.35
C VAL A 201 -14.06 -1.49 14.35
N VAL A 202 -14.65 -0.30 14.20
CA VAL A 202 -14.12 0.75 13.33
C VAL A 202 -13.97 2.05 14.12
N ILE A 203 -12.74 2.57 14.18
CA ILE A 203 -12.41 3.88 14.75
C ILE A 203 -12.13 4.81 13.57
N ASP A 204 -13.12 5.59 13.14
CA ASP A 204 -13.04 6.43 11.95
C ASP A 204 -13.88 7.71 12.14
N PRO A 205 -13.33 8.92 11.97
CA PRO A 205 -14.10 10.16 12.03
C PRO A 205 -15.28 10.21 11.04
N ARG A 206 -15.22 9.42 9.97
CA ARG A 206 -16.29 9.29 9.00
C ARG A 206 -17.02 7.96 9.21
N ARG A 207 -18.34 7.98 9.04
CA ARG A 207 -19.12 6.76 8.84
C ARG A 207 -18.88 6.25 7.41
N SER A 208 -17.81 5.48 7.24
CA SER A 208 -17.43 4.85 5.98
C SER A 208 -18.23 3.57 5.72
N GLU A 209 -18.13 3.01 4.52
CA GLU A 209 -18.81 1.76 4.17
C GLU A 209 -18.31 0.57 5.01
N THR A 210 -17.07 0.63 5.51
CA THR A 210 -16.59 -0.35 6.50
C THR A 210 -17.26 -0.11 7.85
N ALA A 211 -17.40 1.14 8.27
CA ALA A 211 -18.09 1.50 9.52
C ALA A 211 -19.59 1.16 9.50
N GLU A 212 -20.23 1.19 8.33
CA GLU A 212 -21.63 0.76 8.17
C GLU A 212 -21.85 -0.74 8.42
N LEU A 213 -20.79 -1.55 8.27
CA LEU A 213 -20.82 -2.99 8.57
C LEU A 213 -20.38 -3.30 10.01
N ALA A 214 -19.87 -2.31 10.75
CA ALA A 214 -19.26 -2.52 12.05
C ALA A 214 -20.30 -2.69 13.16
N ASP A 215 -20.03 -3.61 14.09
CA ASP A 215 -20.78 -3.73 15.34
C ASP A 215 -20.55 -2.48 16.21
N PHE A 216 -19.32 -1.96 16.19
CA PHE A 216 -18.91 -0.78 16.93
C PHE A 216 -18.23 0.24 16.02
N HIS A 217 -18.85 1.40 15.84
CA HIS A 217 -18.24 2.55 15.16
C HIS A 217 -17.94 3.67 16.16
N LEU A 218 -16.65 3.88 16.44
CA LEU A 218 -16.17 4.99 17.27
C LEU A 218 -15.83 6.18 16.37
N GLN A 219 -16.75 7.15 16.30
CA GLN A 219 -16.60 8.33 15.45
C GLN A 219 -15.78 9.43 16.14
N VAL A 220 -14.48 9.19 16.31
CA VAL A 220 -13.55 10.13 16.95
C VAL A 220 -13.38 11.43 16.14
N ARG A 221 -12.94 12.51 16.80
CA ARG A 221 -12.53 13.73 16.10
C ARG A 221 -11.22 13.47 15.33
N PRO A 222 -11.01 14.09 14.15
CA PRO A 222 -9.74 13.97 13.45
C PRO A 222 -8.54 14.32 14.34
N GLY A 223 -7.55 13.44 14.42
CA GLY A 223 -6.36 13.58 15.25
C GLY A 223 -6.53 13.21 16.73
N THR A 224 -7.67 12.61 17.13
CA THR A 224 -7.91 12.14 18.51
C THR A 224 -8.03 10.63 18.65
N ASP A 225 -7.65 9.88 17.62
CA ASP A 225 -7.57 8.42 17.62
C ASP A 225 -6.55 7.88 18.63
N ALA A 226 -5.38 8.53 18.75
CA ALA A 226 -4.39 8.16 19.77
C ALA A 226 -4.94 8.25 21.20
N TRP A 227 -5.83 9.23 21.46
CA TRP A 227 -6.50 9.35 22.77
C TRP A 227 -7.51 8.24 23.01
N CYS A 228 -8.26 7.86 21.98
CA CYS A 228 -9.18 6.73 22.04
C CYS A 228 -8.44 5.40 22.28
N LEU A 229 -7.32 5.18 21.60
CA LEU A 229 -6.49 3.99 21.81
C LEU A 229 -5.86 3.96 23.21
N GLY A 230 -5.42 5.11 23.73
CA GLY A 230 -4.92 5.22 25.10
C GLY A 230 -5.99 4.87 26.15
N ALA A 231 -7.22 5.34 25.97
CA ALA A 231 -8.33 5.01 26.86
C ALA A 231 -8.67 3.51 26.82
N LEU A 232 -8.66 2.86 25.65
CA LEU A 232 -8.86 1.41 25.54
C LEU A 232 -7.79 0.62 26.29
N LEU A 233 -6.52 1.05 26.18
CA LEU A 233 -5.43 0.43 26.92
C LEU A 233 -5.57 0.62 28.43
N ALA A 234 -6.10 1.76 28.89
CA ALA A 234 -6.38 2.02 30.29
C ALA A 234 -7.41 1.05 30.85
N VAL A 235 -8.53 0.87 30.15
CA VAL A 235 -9.55 -0.13 30.50
C VAL A 235 -8.96 -1.54 30.57
N PHE A 236 -8.12 -1.94 29.60
CA PHE A 236 -7.49 -3.26 29.64
C PHE A 236 -6.60 -3.47 30.87
N VAL A 237 -5.91 -2.43 31.34
CA VAL A 237 -5.06 -2.50 32.54
C VAL A 237 -5.88 -2.45 33.82
N GLU A 238 -6.92 -1.63 33.89
CA GLU A 238 -7.78 -1.50 35.07
C GLU A 238 -8.62 -2.75 35.33
N GLU A 239 -9.12 -3.38 34.26
CA GLU A 239 -9.94 -4.60 34.32
C GLU A 239 -9.11 -5.90 34.30
N ASP A 240 -7.78 -5.80 34.31
CA ASP A 240 -6.86 -6.95 34.28
C ASP A 240 -7.01 -7.87 33.05
N LEU A 241 -7.29 -7.27 31.89
CA LEU A 241 -7.51 -7.97 30.60
C LEU A 241 -6.22 -8.18 29.78
N VAL A 242 -5.04 -7.97 30.38
CA VAL A 242 -3.76 -8.07 29.69
C VAL A 242 -3.11 -9.46 29.86
N ASP A 243 -2.41 -9.94 28.82
CA ASP A 243 -1.58 -11.14 28.93
C ASP A 243 -0.27 -10.83 29.66
N HIS A 244 -0.28 -11.00 30.98
CA HIS A 244 0.87 -10.76 31.82
C HIS A 244 2.10 -11.62 31.49
N ALA A 245 1.91 -12.85 30.99
CA ALA A 245 3.02 -13.72 30.64
C ALA A 245 3.72 -13.19 29.39
N PHE A 246 2.94 -12.87 28.35
CA PHE A 246 3.46 -12.28 27.13
C PHE A 246 4.19 -10.97 27.39
N LEU A 247 3.57 -10.06 28.16
CA LEU A 247 4.18 -8.77 28.47
C LEU A 247 5.54 -8.92 29.16
N ARG A 248 5.65 -9.79 30.18
CA ARG A 248 6.93 -10.01 30.88
C ARG A 248 8.01 -10.63 30.00
N GLU A 249 7.64 -11.50 29.06
CA GLU A 249 8.61 -12.27 28.28
C GLU A 249 9.01 -11.60 26.96
N ARG A 250 8.14 -10.74 26.40
CA ARG A 250 8.25 -10.28 25.01
C ARG A 250 8.21 -8.76 24.83
N VAL A 251 7.95 -7.99 25.89
CA VAL A 251 7.78 -6.54 25.81
C VAL A 251 8.74 -5.84 26.76
N ASP A 252 9.46 -4.85 26.24
CA ASP A 252 10.36 -4.02 27.04
C ASP A 252 9.57 -2.90 27.76
N ALA A 253 10.09 -2.44 28.91
CA ALA A 253 9.57 -1.28 29.65
C ALA A 253 8.08 -1.34 30.07
N VAL A 254 7.51 -2.55 30.22
CA VAL A 254 6.09 -2.78 30.56
C VAL A 254 5.65 -2.05 31.82
N ASP A 255 6.41 -2.15 32.92
CA ASP A 255 6.00 -1.55 34.21
C ASP A 255 5.85 -0.03 34.13
N ALA A 256 6.73 0.64 33.40
CA ALA A 256 6.66 2.08 33.18
C ALA A 256 5.43 2.45 32.34
N TYR A 257 5.13 1.65 31.33
CA TYR A 257 3.98 1.87 30.47
C TYR A 257 2.64 1.60 31.17
N ILE A 258 2.51 0.50 31.90
CA ILE A 258 1.32 0.18 32.71
C ILE A 258 1.02 1.32 33.70
N ARG A 259 2.06 1.88 34.33
CA ARG A 259 1.88 3.03 35.24
C ARG A 259 1.36 4.27 34.51
N PHE A 260 1.95 4.61 33.38
CA PHE A 260 1.50 5.73 32.54
C PHE A 260 0.03 5.56 32.10
N VAL A 261 -0.35 4.34 31.72
CA VAL A 261 -1.70 4.01 31.23
C VAL A 261 -2.75 4.05 32.35
N ARG A 262 -2.40 3.68 33.59
CA ARG A 262 -3.31 3.83 34.75
C ARG A 262 -3.68 5.28 35.05
N ASP A 263 -2.76 6.21 34.79
CA ASP A 263 -3.00 7.64 34.99
C ASP A 263 -3.64 8.30 33.75
N TYR A 264 -4.00 7.52 32.73
CA TYR A 264 -4.53 8.05 31.49
C TYR A 264 -5.97 8.56 31.67
N PRO A 265 -6.29 9.80 31.30
CA PRO A 265 -7.64 10.32 31.48
C PRO A 265 -8.65 9.57 30.61
N HIS A 266 -9.57 8.84 31.24
CA HIS A 266 -10.72 8.22 30.60
C HIS A 266 -11.90 8.23 31.58
N GLU A 267 -13.11 8.41 31.06
CA GLU A 267 -14.34 8.26 31.83
C GLU A 267 -14.74 6.78 31.79
N THR A 268 -14.99 6.19 32.95
CA THR A 268 -15.52 4.82 33.13
C THR A 268 -17.03 4.78 33.00
#